data_AF-A0A956GZC5-F1
#
_entry.id   AF-A0A956GZC5-F1
#
_cell.length_a   1.000
_cell.length_b   1.000
_cell.length_c   1.000
_cell.angle_alpha   90.00
_cell.angle_beta   90.00
_cell.angle_gamma   90.00
#
_symmetry.space_group_name_H-M   'P 1'
#
loop_
_entity.id
_entity.type
_entity.pdbx_description
1 polymer ?
#
loop_
_entity_poly.entity_id
_entity_poly.type
_entity_poly.pdbx_seq_one_letter_code
_entity_poly.pdbx_strand_id
1 'polypeptide(L)' 'DKCVGADPSQANCWMVLAVVEQQNENLARALEGYQKYLEIAPDGRYAKSAKKQAQRLESKVQG' A
#
# COMPACT_ATOMS: atom_id res chain seq x y z
N ASP A 1 -5.04 -4.41 -10.95
CA ASP A 1 -4.92 -3.01 -11.44
C ASP A 1 -6.20 -2.19 -11.68
N LYS A 2 -7.43 -2.76 -11.73
CA LYS A 2 -8.63 -1.97 -12.09
C LYS A 2 -9.03 -0.84 -11.11
N CYS A 3 -8.72 -0.92 -9.82
CA CYS A 3 -9.19 0.04 -8.82
C CYS A 3 -8.46 1.39 -8.91
N VAL A 4 -7.12 1.37 -8.83
CA VAL A 4 -6.29 2.59 -8.90
C VAL A 4 -6.30 3.22 -10.30
N GLY A 5 -6.52 2.43 -11.35
CA GLY A 5 -6.67 2.95 -12.71
C GLY A 5 -8.00 3.67 -12.97
N ALA A 6 -9.04 3.37 -12.18
CA ALA A 6 -10.35 4.02 -12.28
C ALA A 6 -10.39 5.33 -11.48
N ASP A 7 -9.82 5.33 -10.27
CA ASP A 7 -9.65 6.54 -9.46
C ASP A 7 -8.38 6.43 -8.59
N PRO A 8 -7.28 7.10 -8.96
CA PRO A 8 -6.04 7.08 -8.21
C PRO A 8 -6.11 7.81 -6.86
N SER A 9 -7.14 8.64 -6.62
CA SER A 9 -7.29 9.41 -5.38
C SER A 9 -8.03 8.63 -4.29
N GLN A 10 -8.58 7.46 -4.63
CA GLN A 10 -9.27 6.63 -3.67
C GLN A 10 -8.27 5.83 -2.83
N ALA A 11 -7.96 6.32 -1.63
CA ALA A 11 -7.03 5.68 -0.70
C ALA A 11 -7.32 4.18 -0.55
N ASN A 12 -8.60 3.79 -0.38
CA ASN A 12 -8.98 2.39 -0.22
C ASN A 12 -8.53 1.48 -1.38
N CYS A 13 -8.48 1.98 -2.62
CA CYS A 13 -7.95 1.23 -3.75
C CYS A 13 -6.47 0.89 -3.58
N TRP A 14 -5.67 1.84 -3.11
CA TRP A 14 -4.25 1.64 -2.82
C TRP A 14 -4.03 0.67 -1.67
N MET A 15 -4.87 0.71 -0.62
CA MET A 15 -4.82 -0.26 0.46
C MET A 15 -5.09 -1.68 -0.04
N VAL A 16 -6.13 -1.87 -0.86
CA VAL A 16 -6.48 -3.18 -1.43
C VAL A 16 -5.36 -3.68 -2.34
N LEU A 17 -4.82 -2.81 -3.21
CA LEU A 17 -3.70 -3.16 -4.07
C LEU A 17 -2.48 -3.61 -3.26
N ALA A 18 -2.12 -2.87 -2.21
CA ALA A 18 -0.98 -3.20 -1.36
C ALA A 18 -1.13 -4.60 -0.73
N VAL A 19 -2.32 -4.92 -0.23
CA VAL A 19 -2.61 -6.22 0.39
C VAL A 19 -2.55 -7.35 -0.63
N VAL A 20 -3.12 -7.17 -1.82
CA VAL A 20 -3.12 -8.18 -2.89
C VAL A 20 -1.69 -8.44 -3.39
N GLU A 21 -0.93 -7.39 -3.66
CA GLU A 21 0.46 -7.52 -4.12
C GLU A 21 1.35 -8.15 -3.05
N GLN A 22 1.10 -7.87 -1.77
CA GLN A 22 1.84 -8.52 -0.69
C GLN A 22 1.54 -10.03 -0.62
N GLN A 23 0.29 -10.44 -0.86
CA GLN A 23 -0.08 -11.85 -0.93
C GLN A 23 0.54 -12.56 -2.14
N ASN A 24 0.70 -11.83 -3.25
CA ASN A 24 1.40 -12.30 -4.44
C ASN A 24 2.94 -12.24 -4.31
N GLU A 25 3.47 -11.96 -3.12
CA GLU A 25 4.91 -11.80 -2.83
C GLU A 25 5.62 -10.69 -3.64
N ASN A 26 4.85 -9.83 -4.31
CA ASN A 26 5.37 -8.66 -5.00
C ASN A 26 5.61 -7.51 -4.00
N LEU A 27 6.64 -7.69 -3.16
CA LEU A 27 6.88 -6.82 -2.01
C LEU A 27 7.14 -5.36 -2.40
N ALA A 28 7.75 -5.12 -3.55
CA ALA A 28 8.00 -3.77 -4.06
C ALA A 28 6.69 -3.05 -4.40
N ARG A 29 5.78 -3.72 -5.13
CA ARG A 29 4.49 -3.15 -5.49
C ARG A 29 3.57 -3.01 -4.27
N ALA A 30 3.65 -3.95 -3.34
CA ALA A 30 2.95 -3.87 -2.07
C ALA A 30 3.37 -2.64 -1.26
N LEU A 31 4.68 -2.39 -1.17
CA LEU A 31 5.23 -1.22 -0.48
C LEU A 31 4.72 0.08 -1.12
N GLU A 32 4.78 0.19 -2.44
CA GLU A 32 4.26 1.35 -3.17
C GLU A 32 2.77 1.60 -2.84
N GLY A 33 1.96 0.55 -2.79
CA GLY A 33 0.54 0.66 -2.45
C GLY A 33 0.29 1.20 -1.04
N TYR A 34 1.04 0.73 -0.04
CA TYR A 34 0.91 1.26 1.33
C TYR A 34 1.39 2.70 1.44
N GLN A 35 2.47 3.08 0.75
CA GLN A 35 2.97 4.45 0.74
C GLN A 35 1.94 5.39 0.09
N LYS A 36 1.37 5.02 -1.06
CA LYS A 36 0.30 5.79 -1.73
C LYS A 36 -0.96 5.92 -0.87
N TYR A 37 -1.35 4.87 -0.15
CA TYR A 37 -2.44 4.96 0.82
C TYR A 37 -2.18 6.05 1.87
N LEU A 38 -0.98 6.06 2.45
CA LEU A 38 -0.58 6.99 3.51
C LEU A 38 -0.41 8.43 3.00
N GLU A 39 -0.01 8.63 1.75
CA GLU A 39 0.02 9.96 1.11
C GLU A 39 -1.39 10.58 1.01
N ILE A 40 -2.38 9.77 0.62
CA ILE A 40 -3.76 10.24 0.40
C ILE A 40 -4.54 10.33 1.72
N ALA A 41 -4.35 9.35 2.60
CA ALA A 41 -5.10 9.23 3.86
C ALA A 41 -4.15 8.95 5.04
N PRO A 42 -3.33 9.94 5.44
CA PRO A 42 -2.33 9.78 6.51
C PRO A 42 -2.95 9.41 7.87
N ASP A 43 -4.18 9.86 8.13
CA ASP A 43 -4.97 9.52 9.32
C ASP A 43 -6.17 8.61 8.99
N GLY A 44 -6.11 7.94 7.83
CA GLY A 44 -7.16 7.04 7.37
C GLY A 44 -7.36 5.83 8.27
N ARG A 45 -8.51 5.15 8.10
CA ARG A 45 -8.90 3.96 8.87
C ARG A 45 -7.78 2.91 9.01
N TYR A 46 -6.97 2.73 7.97
CA TYR A 46 -5.91 1.73 7.92
C TYR A 46 -4.50 2.29 8.10
N ALA A 47 -4.33 3.59 8.41
CA ALA A 47 -3.03 4.24 8.42
C ALA A 47 -2.01 3.58 9.36
N LYS A 48 -2.44 3.20 10.58
CA LYS A 48 -1.56 2.49 11.53
C LYS A 48 -1.06 1.16 10.97
N SER A 49 -1.94 0.39 10.33
CA SER A 49 -1.60 -0.89 9.73
C SER A 49 -0.72 -0.72 8.49
N ALA A 50 -1.07 0.24 7.62
CA ALA A 50 -0.31 0.56 6.42
C ALA A 50 1.13 1.00 6.77
N LYS A 51 1.31 1.86 7.77
CA LYS A 51 2.63 2.30 8.24
C LYS A 51 3.47 1.14 8.74
N LYS A 52 2.88 0.26 9.57
CA LYS A 52 3.59 -0.93 10.09
C LYS A 52 4.02 -1.88 8.96
N GLN A 53 3.15 -2.09 7.97
CA GLN A 53 3.47 -2.97 6.83
C GLN A 53 4.53 -2.34 5.93
N ALA A 54 4.42 -1.05 5.61
CA ALA A 54 5.40 -0.32 4.80
C ALA A 54 6.80 -0.41 5.42
N GLN A 55 6.95 -0.12 6.72
CA GLN A 55 8.23 -0.23 7.42
C GLN A 55 8.84 -1.63 7.35
N ARG A 56 8.02 -2.68 7.53
CA ARG A 56 8.48 -4.07 7.41
C ARG A 56 8.92 -4.41 5.99
N LEU A 57 8.24 -3.88 4.98
CA LEU A 57 8.55 -4.16 3.57
C LEU A 57 9.76 -3.37 3.10
N GLU A 58 9.97 -2.13 3.56
CA GLU A 58 11.17 -1.32 3.26
C GLU A 58 12.44 -2.09 3.57
N SER A 59 12.53 -2.69 4.77
CA SER A 59 13.69 -3.51 5.16
C SER A 59 13.91 -4.75 4.29
N LYS A 60 12.85 -5.28 3.66
CA LYS A 60 12.92 -6.48 2.81
C LYS A 60 13.19 -6.19 1.35
N VAL A 61 12.77 -5.01 0.87
CA VAL A 61 12.97 -4.58 -0.52
C VAL A 61 14.36 -3.98 -0.71
N GLN A 62 14.92 -3.35 0.33
CA GLN A 62 16.24 -2.72 0.29
C GLN A 62 17.40 -3.66 0.67
N GLY A 63 17.10 -4.84 1.20
CA GLY A 63 18.09 -5.84 1.64
C GLY A 63 18.14 -7.06 0.73
#